data_AF-A0A934NBB8-F1
#
_entry.id   AF-A0A934NBB8-F1
#
_cell.length_a   1.000
_cell.length_b   1.000
_cell.length_c   1.000
_cell.angle_alpha   90.00
_cell.angle_beta   90.00
_cell.angle_gamma   90.00
#
_symmetry.space_group_name_H-M   'P 1'
#
loop_
_entity.id
_entity.type
_entity.pdbx_description
1 polymer ?
#
loop_
_entity_poly.entity_id
_entity_poly.type
_entity_poly.pdbx_seq_one_letter_code
_entity_poly.pdbx_strand_id
1 'polypeptide(L)' 'MPELNEEKRDKLQDKEFAFPKERKAPLTDASHVRNAAARFNQVEGVSVAEKEQAKGRIKRAARKHGVELSKDPD' A
#
# COMPACT_ATOMS: atom_id res chain seq x y z
N MET A 1 -12.24 -5.66 -4.54
CA MET A 1 -10.78 -5.47 -4.74
C MET A 1 -10.29 -6.60 -5.62
N PRO A 2 -9.25 -6.45 -6.46
CA PRO A 2 -8.57 -7.65 -6.96
C PRO A 2 -8.06 -8.42 -5.74
N GLU A 3 -8.54 -9.64 -5.53
CA GLU A 3 -8.08 -10.46 -4.42
C GLU A 3 -6.73 -11.07 -4.77
N LEU A 4 -5.69 -10.67 -4.04
CA LEU A 4 -4.50 -11.50 -3.88
C LEU A 4 -4.91 -12.69 -3.00
N ASN A 5 -4.78 -13.92 -3.53
CA ASN A 5 -4.90 -15.10 -2.70
C ASN A 5 -3.74 -15.19 -1.69
N GLU A 6 -3.93 -15.93 -0.61
CA GLU A 6 -2.96 -16.04 0.49
C GLU A 6 -1.59 -16.53 0.00
N GLU A 7 -1.55 -17.54 -0.88
CA GLU A 7 -0.30 -18.06 -1.44
C GLU A 7 0.51 -17.02 -2.24
N LYS A 8 -0.15 -16.14 -3.00
CA LYS A 8 0.54 -15.05 -3.69
C LYS A 8 1.01 -14.01 -2.70
N ARG A 9 0.21 -13.73 -1.67
CA ARG A 9 0.55 -12.76 -0.63
C ARG A 9 1.76 -13.19 0.18
N ASP A 10 1.94 -14.47 0.47
CA ASP A 10 3.10 -14.98 1.23
C ASP A 10 4.42 -14.86 0.45
N LYS A 11 4.35 -14.93 -0.88
CA LYS A 11 5.52 -14.77 -1.76
C LYS A 11 5.95 -13.32 -1.94
N LEU A 12 5.13 -12.35 -1.53
CA LEU A 12 5.46 -10.93 -1.66
C LEU A 12 6.57 -10.54 -0.69
N GLN A 13 7.51 -9.76 -1.20
CA GLN A 13 8.55 -9.15 -0.41
C GLN A 13 7.98 -7.99 0.42
N ASP A 14 8.58 -7.72 1.57
CA ASP A 14 8.20 -6.63 2.47
C ASP A 14 8.06 -5.26 1.77
N LYS A 15 8.92 -5.00 0.77
CA LYS A 15 8.89 -3.76 -0.03
C LYS A 15 7.64 -3.60 -0.90
N GLU A 16 6.86 -4.66 -1.08
CA GLU A 16 5.63 -4.68 -1.87
C GLU A 16 4.39 -4.33 -1.03
N PHE A 17 4.57 -4.03 0.26
CA PHE A 17 3.53 -3.53 1.14
C PHE A 17 3.79 -2.08 1.55
N ALA A 18 2.72 -1.31 1.72
CA ALA A 18 2.85 0.03 2.32
C ALA A 18 3.25 -0.07 3.81
N PHE A 19 2.75 -1.11 4.49
CA PHE A 19 3.02 -1.46 5.89
C PHE A 19 3.66 -2.86 5.94
N PRO A 20 5.01 -2.95 5.84
CA PRO A 20 5.70 -4.23 5.65
C PRO A 20 5.59 -5.18 6.84
N LYS A 21 5.73 -4.66 8.07
CA LYS A 21 5.69 -5.47 9.29
C LYS A 21 4.33 -6.12 9.47
N GLU A 22 3.26 -5.40 9.15
CA GLU A 22 1.88 -5.85 9.24
C GLU A 22 1.43 -6.58 7.96
N ARG A 23 2.27 -6.60 6.92
CA ARG A 23 1.96 -7.07 5.56
C ARG A 23 0.63 -6.51 5.03
N LYS A 24 0.32 -5.25 5.34
CA LYS A 24 -0.95 -4.57 4.96
C LYS A 24 -0.76 -3.66 3.75
N ALA A 25 -1.85 -3.44 3.02
CA ALA A 25 -1.91 -2.59 1.84
C ALA A 25 -0.83 -2.95 0.80
N PRO A 26 -0.99 -4.09 0.09
CA PRO A 26 -0.09 -4.46 -0.99
C PRO A 26 -0.04 -3.36 -2.07
N LEU A 27 1.07 -3.29 -2.79
CA LEU A 27 1.41 -2.27 -3.80
C LEU A 27 1.91 -2.91 -5.10
N THR A 28 1.41 -4.11 -5.44
CA THR A 28 1.93 -4.93 -6.54
C THR A 28 1.44 -4.48 -7.93
N ASP A 29 0.32 -3.75 -7.98
CA ASP A 29 -0.26 -3.21 -9.22
C ASP A 29 -1.04 -1.91 -8.97
N ALA A 30 -1.50 -1.30 -10.07
CA ALA A 30 -2.22 -0.03 -10.04
C ALA A 30 -3.50 -0.07 -9.18
N SER A 31 -4.24 -1.18 -9.20
CA SER A 31 -5.47 -1.33 -8.43
C SER A 31 -5.18 -1.44 -6.93
N HIS A 32 -4.14 -2.17 -6.57
CA HIS A 32 -3.63 -2.23 -5.20
C HIS A 32 -3.17 -0.87 -4.69
N VAL A 33 -2.42 -0.11 -5.49
CA VAL A 33 -1.98 1.25 -5.12
C VAL A 33 -3.15 2.20 -4.88
N ARG A 34 -4.15 2.24 -5.79
CA ARG A 34 -5.34 3.09 -5.62
C ARG A 34 -6.09 2.75 -4.34
N ASN A 35 -6.24 1.46 -4.07
CA ASN A 35 -6.94 0.99 -2.88
C ASN A 35 -6.16 1.29 -1.59
N ALA A 36 -4.83 1.10 -1.61
CA ALA A 36 -3.96 1.46 -0.50
C ALA A 36 -4.04 2.95 -0.17
N ALA A 37 -4.03 3.82 -1.19
CA ALA A 37 -4.22 5.26 -1.02
C ALA A 37 -5.62 5.61 -0.47
N ALA A 38 -6.68 5.04 -1.06
CA ALA A 38 -8.06 5.32 -0.66
C ALA A 38 -8.40 4.86 0.77
N ARG A 39 -7.73 3.82 1.26
CA ARG A 39 -7.96 3.22 2.59
C ARG A 39 -6.84 3.49 3.59
N PHE A 40 -5.90 4.36 3.25
CA PHE A 40 -4.70 4.60 4.06
C PHE A 40 -5.04 4.92 5.53
N ASN A 41 -6.03 5.79 5.77
CA ASN A 41 -6.49 6.15 7.11
C ASN A 41 -7.14 5.02 7.91
N GLN A 42 -7.71 4.03 7.21
CA GLN A 42 -8.40 2.89 7.83
C GLN A 42 -7.42 1.82 8.31
N VAL A 43 -6.11 1.99 8.08
CA VAL A 43 -5.11 1.06 8.59
C VAL A 43 -4.88 1.33 10.07
N GLU A 44 -5.33 0.38 10.88
CA GLU A 44 -5.18 0.35 12.33
C GLU A 44 -3.99 -0.51 12.78
N GLY A 45 -3.56 -0.31 14.03
CA GLY A 45 -2.46 -1.06 14.65
C GLY A 45 -1.07 -0.67 14.12
N VAL A 46 -0.92 0.57 13.64
CA VAL A 46 0.34 1.11 13.11
C VAL A 46 0.66 2.45 13.78
N SER A 47 1.94 2.73 13.95
CA SER A 47 2.40 4.02 14.50
C SER A 47 2.25 5.16 13.48
N VAL A 48 2.27 6.40 13.97
CA VAL A 48 2.30 7.59 13.11
C VAL A 48 3.52 7.57 12.18
N ALA A 49 4.68 7.15 12.69
CA ALA A 49 5.90 7.00 11.88
C ALA A 49 5.72 5.96 10.76
N GLU A 50 5.01 4.87 11.01
CA GLU A 50 4.69 3.86 9.99
C GLU A 50 3.73 4.40 8.94
N LYS A 51 2.74 5.21 9.33
CA LYS A 51 1.86 5.92 8.39
C LYS A 51 2.67 6.82 7.47
N GLU A 52 3.54 7.68 8.01
CA GLU A 52 4.37 8.59 7.18
C GLU A 52 5.25 7.82 6.18
N GLN A 53 5.88 6.72 6.61
CA GLN A 53 6.66 5.88 5.70
C GLN A 53 5.78 5.21 4.63
N ALA A 54 4.59 4.75 5.01
CA ALA A 54 3.64 4.12 4.10
C ALA A 54 3.14 5.11 3.03
N LYS A 55 2.88 6.38 3.39
CA LYS A 55 2.54 7.46 2.44
C LYS A 55 3.62 7.59 1.37
N GLY A 56 4.90 7.59 1.77
CA GLY A 56 6.03 7.62 0.84
C GLY A 56 6.07 6.39 -0.10
N ARG A 57 5.84 5.19 0.44
CA ARG A 57 5.81 3.95 -0.36
C ARG A 57 4.67 3.96 -1.38
N ILE A 58 3.47 4.39 -0.97
CA ILE A 58 2.30 4.52 -1.85
C ILE A 58 2.58 5.50 -2.99
N LYS A 59 3.14 6.69 -2.69
CA LYS A 59 3.51 7.68 -3.72
C LYS A 59 4.53 7.13 -4.72
N ARG A 60 5.55 6.40 -4.23
CA ARG A 60 6.54 5.76 -5.10
C ARG A 60 5.92 4.68 -6.00
N ALA A 61 5.05 3.84 -5.43
CA ALA A 61 4.35 2.81 -6.18
C ALA A 61 3.38 3.42 -7.21
N ALA A 62 2.70 4.52 -6.86
CA ALA A 62 1.83 5.24 -7.78
C ALA A 62 2.58 5.73 -9.01
N ARG A 63 3.75 6.35 -8.83
CA ARG A 63 4.63 6.72 -9.95
C ARG A 63 5.07 5.52 -10.78
N LYS A 64 5.44 4.41 -10.13
CA LYS A 64 5.87 3.17 -10.82
C LYS A 64 4.76 2.56 -11.67
N HIS A 65 3.51 2.60 -11.19
CA HIS A 65 2.36 1.96 -11.82
C HIS A 65 1.50 2.93 -12.65
N GLY A 66 1.93 4.18 -12.85
CA GLY A 66 1.17 5.19 -13.60
C GLY A 66 -0.18 5.54 -12.97
N VAL A 67 -0.28 5.49 -11.63
CA VAL A 67 -1.48 5.87 -10.90
C VAL A 67 -1.39 7.34 -10.50
N GLU A 68 -2.37 8.11 -10.93
CA GLU A 68 -2.57 9.47 -10.45
C GLU A 68 -3.33 9.41 -9.11
N LEU A 69 -2.72 9.94 -8.05
CA LEU A 69 -3.36 10.05 -6.74
C LEU A 69 -4.16 11.36 -6.71
N SER A 70 -5.49 11.26 -6.74
CA SER A 70 -6.38 12.43 -6.74
C SER A 70 -6.29 13.27 -5.48
N LYS A 71 -5.82 12.65 -4.37
CA LYS A 71 -5.50 13.30 -3.10
C LYS A 71 -4.25 12.64 -2.53
N ASP A 72 -3.47 13.41 -1.80
CA ASP A 72 -2.40 12.82 -1.01
C ASP A 72 -3.01 11.82 0.00
N PRO A 73 -2.37 10.67 0.24
CA PRO A 73 -2.80 9.78 1.31
C PRO A 73 -2.54 10.50 2.63
N ASP A 74 -3.55 11.20 3.16
CA ASP A 74 -3.57 11.73 4.52
C ASP A 74 -4.07 10.66 5.47
#